data_AF-A0A6I8V1R2-F1
#
_entry.id   AF-A0A6I8V1R2-F1
#
_cell.length_a   1.000
_cell.length_b   1.000
_cell.length_c   1.000
_cell.angle_alpha   90.00
_cell.angle_beta   90.00
_cell.angle_gamma   90.00
#
_symmetry.space_group_name_H-M   'P 1'
#
loop_
_entity.id
_entity.type
_entity.pdbx_description
1 polymer ?
#
loop_
_entity_poly.entity_id
_entity_poly.type
_entity_poly.pdbx_seq_one_letter_code
_entity_poly.pdbx_strand_id
1 'polypeptide(L)'
;MAASKVPDWINAEIFEDVLKSTVPGYSKVKTFKADSGSAAGENYATIMLRVNIEVELEDGKAKDVSYMVKLPHQLAFYQEMMKKTNIFDTERLMYNDVVPEMEALYKAVGVDLIFGARSYDFKGAKSDYVLLEDLSLKGFKNANRLEGLDQTHTERVLKKLAQWHAASAVRVATKGSYPEMLTMGFFKEESKPMMTEMINGMMARFLKVCVTFEGHEEWIEQIKALIPASIDEMYKMAKIDPQEFNVLNHGDSWSNNIMFQYDAFGTIKEVYLVDYQIPKYGTVAQDLLYFLLSSTRLEDKLSKFDYYIKFYHDSLIENLKILKYTKPLPTLRSIHLALLKYGVFGYSVVTGVMSGVLLDPTENASLENFVGDSAAGEAFQLQLYTNPRYRKHIQAILPWLLNRGALEISAPTSQ
;
A
#
# COMPACT_ATOMS: atom_id res chain seq x y z
N MET A 1 11.13 17.21 27.32
CA MET A 1 10.46 17.89 26.19
C MET A 1 10.82 17.12 24.94
N ALA A 2 9.86 16.52 24.25
CA ALA A 2 10.15 15.86 22.98
C ALA A 2 10.70 16.92 22.02
N ALA A 3 11.92 16.73 21.51
CA ALA A 3 12.45 17.58 20.45
C ALA A 3 11.42 17.64 19.31
N SER A 4 11.22 18.83 18.74
CA SER A 4 10.37 19.01 17.56
C SER A 4 10.71 17.91 16.54
N LYS A 5 9.75 17.04 16.21
CA LYS A 5 9.90 16.04 15.14
C LYS A 5 9.93 16.68 13.75
N VAL A 6 9.73 17.99 13.66
CA VAL A 6 9.82 18.78 12.43
C VAL A 6 11.28 19.24 12.25
N PRO A 7 11.96 18.85 11.15
CA PRO A 7 13.30 19.34 10.86
C PRO A 7 13.32 20.86 10.61
N ASP A 8 14.39 21.54 11.01
CA ASP A 8 14.53 23.00 10.90
C ASP A 8 14.46 23.54 9.46
N TRP A 9 14.76 22.70 8.47
CA TRP A 9 14.67 23.06 7.05
C TRP A 9 13.24 23.04 6.49
N ILE A 10 12.27 22.51 7.25
CA ILE A 10 10.84 22.59 6.96
C ILE A 10 10.30 23.89 7.58
N ASN A 11 10.34 24.97 6.79
CA ASN A 11 9.96 26.32 7.20
C ASN A 11 9.17 27.02 6.08
N ALA A 12 8.73 28.27 6.31
CA ALA A 12 7.96 29.00 5.32
C ALA A 12 8.75 29.23 4.01
N GLU A 13 10.06 29.48 4.08
CA GLU A 13 10.86 29.82 2.91
C GLU A 13 10.93 28.68 1.89
N ILE A 14 10.99 27.42 2.34
CA ILE A 14 11.10 26.29 1.39
C ILE A 14 9.82 26.05 0.58
N PHE A 15 8.66 26.51 1.08
CA PHE A 15 7.37 26.38 0.38
C PHE A 15 7.11 27.51 -0.63
N GLU A 16 7.92 28.56 -0.64
CA GLU A 16 7.69 29.78 -1.43
C GLU A 16 7.45 29.50 -2.92
N ASP A 17 8.24 28.62 -3.55
CA ASP A 17 8.10 28.26 -4.95
C ASP A 17 6.86 27.39 -5.23
N VAL A 18 6.51 26.50 -4.28
CA VAL A 18 5.31 25.68 -4.36
C VAL A 18 4.09 26.59 -4.26
N LEU A 19 4.06 27.54 -3.33
CA LEU A 19 2.97 28.49 -3.16
C LEU A 19 2.78 29.37 -4.39
N LYS A 20 3.87 29.91 -4.97
CA LYS A 20 3.82 30.69 -6.22
C LYS A 20 3.23 29.91 -7.40
N SER A 21 3.50 28.61 -7.49
CA SER A 21 3.03 27.78 -8.60
C SER A 21 1.61 27.22 -8.41
N THR A 22 1.14 27.11 -7.16
CA THR A 22 -0.12 26.41 -6.83
C THR A 22 -1.23 27.33 -6.35
N VAL A 23 -0.90 28.54 -5.87
CA VAL A 23 -1.86 29.50 -5.34
C VAL A 23 -1.94 30.72 -6.27
N PRO A 24 -3.00 30.83 -7.09
CA PRO A 24 -3.20 32.01 -7.94
C PRO A 24 -3.28 33.29 -7.11
N GLY A 25 -2.50 34.30 -7.50
CA GLY A 25 -2.42 35.58 -6.79
C GLY A 25 -1.70 35.49 -5.45
N TYR A 26 -0.81 34.51 -5.22
CA TYR A 26 0.02 34.44 -4.02
C TYR A 26 0.88 35.71 -3.84
N SER A 27 0.83 36.32 -2.66
CA SER A 27 1.68 37.46 -2.28
C SER A 27 2.77 37.07 -1.28
N LYS A 28 2.40 36.58 -0.09
CA LYS A 28 3.35 36.19 0.96
C LYS A 28 2.73 35.21 1.97
N VAL A 29 3.56 34.49 2.71
CA VAL A 29 3.14 33.72 3.89
C VAL A 29 2.83 34.67 5.06
N LYS A 30 1.68 34.47 5.72
CA LYS A 30 1.32 35.13 6.99
C LYS A 30 1.68 34.25 8.18
N THR A 31 1.29 32.99 8.14
CA THR A 31 1.55 32.02 9.21
C THR A 31 1.96 30.67 8.62
N PHE A 32 2.82 29.97 9.35
CA PHE A 32 3.32 28.65 8.99
C PHE A 32 3.28 27.76 10.21
N LYS A 33 2.70 26.58 10.07
CA LYS A 33 2.65 25.58 11.13
C LYS A 33 2.83 24.18 10.56
N ALA A 34 3.80 23.45 11.10
CA ALA A 34 4.02 22.04 10.79
C ALA A 34 3.77 21.20 12.05
N ASP A 35 2.89 20.21 11.94
CA ASP A 35 2.54 19.29 13.02
C ASP A 35 2.66 17.82 12.52
N SER A 36 2.56 16.85 13.43
CA SER A 36 2.42 15.44 13.06
C SER A 36 1.16 15.24 12.21
N GLY A 37 1.31 14.65 11.03
CA GLY A 37 0.25 14.50 10.03
C GLY A 37 -0.57 13.21 10.13
N SER A 38 -0.16 12.26 10.97
CA SER A 38 -0.86 10.98 11.17
C SER A 38 -1.10 10.68 12.65
N ALA A 39 -2.19 9.95 12.93
CA ALA A 39 -2.45 9.43 14.27
C ALA A 39 -1.49 8.28 14.62
N ALA A 40 -1.43 7.92 15.91
CA ALA A 40 -0.62 6.80 16.37
C ALA A 40 -1.06 5.49 15.69
N GLY A 41 -0.12 4.75 15.12
CA GLY A 41 -0.38 3.47 14.44
C GLY A 41 -0.95 3.59 13.02
N GLU A 42 -0.90 4.77 12.39
CA GLU A 42 -1.31 4.95 10.99
C GLU A 42 -0.12 4.94 10.00
N ASN A 43 1.08 5.32 10.44
CA ASN A 43 2.30 5.32 9.62
C ASN A 43 3.45 4.62 10.34
N TYR A 44 3.80 3.44 9.85
CA TYR A 44 4.88 2.63 10.43
C TYR A 44 6.25 3.02 9.84
N ALA A 45 6.34 3.29 8.54
CA ALA A 45 7.62 3.41 7.85
C ALA A 45 8.26 4.80 7.94
N THR A 46 7.50 5.89 7.83
CA THR A 46 8.03 7.25 7.67
C THR A 46 7.45 8.26 8.65
N ILE A 47 8.13 9.40 8.79
CA ILE A 47 7.56 10.57 9.48
C ILE A 47 6.62 11.26 8.49
N MET A 48 5.36 11.45 8.88
CA MET A 48 4.38 12.21 8.11
C MET A 48 4.08 13.51 8.85
N LEU A 49 4.29 14.65 8.19
CA LEU A 49 3.97 15.98 8.70
C LEU A 49 2.77 16.55 7.94
N ARG A 50 1.90 17.28 8.62
CA ARG A 50 0.91 18.15 8.01
C ARG A 50 1.37 19.59 8.19
N VAL A 51 1.47 20.32 7.08
CA VAL A 51 1.91 21.71 7.04
C VAL A 51 0.73 22.59 6.63
N ASN A 52 0.28 23.45 7.55
CA ASN A 52 -0.75 24.44 7.32
C ASN A 52 -0.12 25.81 7.14
N ILE A 53 -0.50 26.51 6.08
CA ILE A 53 0.04 27.82 5.72
C ILE A 53 -1.13 28.77 5.43
N GLU A 54 -1.20 29.88 6.15
CA GLU A 54 -2.06 31.00 5.77
C GLU A 54 -1.27 31.92 4.85
N VAL A 55 -1.76 32.14 3.63
CA VAL A 55 -1.14 33.04 2.66
C VAL A 55 -1.98 34.31 2.47
N GLU A 56 -1.30 35.43 2.25
CA GLU A 56 -1.90 36.65 1.71
C GLU A 56 -1.92 36.56 0.19
N LEU A 57 -3.05 36.94 -0.42
CA LEU A 57 -3.18 37.10 -1.85
C LEU A 57 -2.91 38.54 -2.27
N GLU A 58 -2.63 38.77 -3.55
CA GLU A 58 -2.40 40.11 -4.13
C GLU A 58 -3.59 41.07 -3.93
N ASP A 59 -4.81 40.54 -3.76
CA ASP A 59 -6.00 41.33 -3.44
C ASP A 59 -6.18 41.61 -1.93
N GLY A 60 -5.18 41.25 -1.12
CA GLY A 60 -5.14 41.42 0.33
C GLY A 60 -5.92 40.38 1.13
N LYS A 61 -6.63 39.45 0.48
CA LYS A 61 -7.36 38.38 1.19
C LYS A 61 -6.41 37.33 1.74
N ALA A 62 -6.87 36.64 2.79
CA ALA A 62 -6.18 35.47 3.33
C ALA A 62 -6.73 34.19 2.70
N LYS A 63 -5.87 33.19 2.52
CA LYS A 63 -6.25 31.85 2.08
C LYS A 63 -5.44 30.80 2.84
N ASP A 64 -6.13 29.79 3.36
CA ASP A 64 -5.47 28.64 3.96
C ASP A 64 -5.12 27.60 2.89
N VAL A 65 -3.90 27.08 2.96
CA VAL A 65 -3.45 25.93 2.18
C VAL A 65 -2.78 24.91 3.09
N SER A 66 -2.85 23.64 2.70
CA SER A 66 -2.27 22.55 3.47
C SER A 66 -1.60 21.52 2.59
N TYR A 67 -0.50 20.97 3.11
CA TYR A 67 0.33 19.98 2.44
C TYR A 67 0.73 18.87 3.40
N MET A 68 0.94 17.68 2.86
CA MET A 68 1.51 16.55 3.59
C MET A 68 2.97 16.37 3.18
N VAL A 69 3.88 16.29 4.15
CA VAL A 69 5.31 16.07 3.91
C VAL A 69 5.73 14.75 4.53
N LYS A 70 6.12 13.80 3.68
CA LYS A 70 6.71 12.52 4.08
C LYS A 70 8.23 12.68 4.16
N LEU A 71 8.82 12.20 5.25
CA LEU A 71 10.24 12.30 5.55
C LEU A 71 10.81 10.96 6.03
N PRO A 72 12.10 10.67 5.74
CA PRO A 72 12.74 9.43 6.18
C PRO A 72 12.77 9.34 7.71
N HIS A 73 12.61 8.13 8.23
CA HIS A 73 12.77 7.89 9.66
C HIS A 73 14.25 8.10 10.06
N GLN A 74 14.48 8.67 11.24
CA GLN A 74 15.82 8.95 11.77
C GLN A 74 16.51 7.72 12.41
N LEU A 75 15.87 6.54 12.38
CA LEU A 75 16.43 5.33 12.99
C LEU A 75 17.48 4.72 12.05
N ALA A 76 18.65 4.38 12.58
CA ALA A 76 19.78 3.86 11.78
C ALA A 76 19.42 2.62 10.95
N PHE A 77 18.66 1.68 11.53
CA PHE A 77 18.14 0.52 10.81
C PHE A 77 17.30 0.91 9.59
N TYR A 78 16.41 1.89 9.75
CA TYR A 78 15.57 2.37 8.64
C TYR A 78 16.40 3.07 7.57
N GLN A 79 17.40 3.87 7.96
CA GLN A 79 18.31 4.51 7.01
C GLN A 79 19.09 3.47 6.20
N GLU A 80 19.58 2.39 6.82
CA GLU A 80 20.24 1.29 6.10
C GLU A 80 19.28 0.53 5.16
N MET A 81 18.03 0.32 5.58
CA MET A 81 17.01 -0.27 4.71
C MET A 81 16.69 0.66 3.51
N MET A 82 16.48 1.96 3.76
CA MET A 82 16.18 2.96 2.72
C MET A 82 17.29 3.08 1.69
N LYS A 83 18.57 3.03 2.12
CA LYS A 83 19.73 3.03 1.20
C LYS A 83 19.66 1.91 0.16
N LYS A 84 18.99 0.79 0.48
CA LYS A 84 18.87 -0.39 -0.41
C LYS A 84 17.57 -0.37 -1.23
N THR A 85 16.50 0.21 -0.71
CA THR A 85 15.15 0.11 -1.29
C THR A 85 14.76 1.30 -2.16
N ASN A 86 15.41 2.46 -2.00
CA ASN A 86 15.15 3.69 -2.76
C ASN A 86 13.66 4.10 -2.82
N ILE A 87 12.98 4.01 -1.67
CA ILE A 87 11.53 4.22 -1.57
C ILE A 87 11.10 5.65 -1.94
N PHE A 88 11.84 6.67 -1.50
CA PHE A 88 11.49 8.07 -1.78
C PHE A 88 11.61 8.41 -3.27
N ASP A 89 12.68 7.97 -3.94
CA ASP A 89 12.79 8.15 -5.40
C ASP A 89 11.71 7.38 -6.15
N THR A 90 11.38 6.16 -5.69
CA THR A 90 10.32 5.35 -6.28
C THR A 90 8.97 6.06 -6.16
N GLU A 91 8.64 6.57 -4.98
CA GLU A 91 7.39 7.28 -4.73
C GLU A 91 7.33 8.59 -5.53
N ARG A 92 8.42 9.35 -5.60
CA ARG A 92 8.50 10.57 -6.44
C ARG A 92 8.35 10.25 -7.93
N LEU A 93 9.00 9.20 -8.44
CA LEU A 93 8.82 8.72 -9.82
C LEU A 93 7.35 8.38 -10.10
N MET A 94 6.68 7.75 -9.13
CA MET A 94 5.26 7.43 -9.27
C MET A 94 4.39 8.67 -9.38
N TYR A 95 4.52 9.63 -8.45
CA TYR A 95 3.70 10.83 -8.47
C TYR A 95 4.03 11.78 -9.62
N ASN A 96 5.30 11.94 -9.96
CA ASN A 96 5.74 12.95 -10.94
C ASN A 96 5.60 12.47 -12.39
N ASP A 97 5.80 11.17 -12.64
CA ASP A 97 5.86 10.64 -14.00
C ASP A 97 4.81 9.55 -14.26
N VAL A 98 4.82 8.45 -13.48
CA VAL A 98 4.06 7.24 -13.85
C VAL A 98 2.55 7.40 -13.68
N VAL A 99 2.08 7.95 -12.56
CA VAL A 99 0.65 8.19 -12.33
C VAL A 99 0.11 9.21 -13.35
N PRO A 100 0.76 10.36 -13.58
CA PRO A 100 0.36 11.28 -14.65
C PRO A 100 0.31 10.64 -16.04
N GLU A 101 1.26 9.76 -16.37
CA GLU A 101 1.21 8.98 -17.63
C GLU A 101 -0.06 8.13 -17.72
N MET A 102 -0.45 7.45 -16.64
CA MET A 102 -1.64 6.61 -16.60
C MET A 102 -2.94 7.42 -16.68
N GLU A 103 -3.02 8.55 -15.98
CA GLU A 103 -4.16 9.48 -16.06
C GLU A 103 -4.31 10.08 -17.47
N ALA A 104 -3.19 10.41 -18.11
CA ALA A 104 -3.17 10.92 -19.48
C ALA A 104 -3.74 9.92 -20.51
N LEU A 105 -3.56 8.61 -20.29
CA LEU A 105 -4.16 7.58 -21.15
C LEU A 105 -5.70 7.64 -21.12
N TYR A 106 -6.30 7.80 -19.94
CA TYR A 106 -7.76 7.98 -19.81
C TYR A 106 -8.23 9.31 -20.39
N LYS A 107 -7.50 10.39 -20.12
CA LYS A 107 -7.82 11.71 -20.66
C LYS A 107 -7.82 11.72 -22.19
N ALA A 108 -6.88 11.01 -22.83
CA ALA A 108 -6.79 10.90 -24.28
C ALA A 108 -8.00 10.21 -24.93
N VAL A 109 -8.76 9.42 -24.16
CA VAL A 109 -10.01 8.78 -24.61
C VAL A 109 -11.26 9.45 -24.04
N GLY A 110 -11.12 10.66 -23.45
CA GLY A 110 -12.23 11.46 -22.96
C GLY A 110 -12.75 11.07 -21.58
N VAL A 111 -11.99 10.29 -20.81
CA VAL A 111 -12.34 9.91 -19.44
C VAL A 111 -11.52 10.76 -18.47
N ASP A 112 -12.19 11.58 -17.66
CA ASP A 112 -11.54 12.32 -16.58
C ASP A 112 -11.36 11.39 -15.37
N LEU A 113 -10.13 11.00 -15.11
CA LEU A 113 -9.78 10.04 -14.07
C LEU A 113 -8.53 10.52 -13.33
N ILE A 114 -8.64 10.56 -12.01
CA ILE A 114 -7.53 10.86 -11.09
C ILE A 114 -7.37 9.69 -10.14
N PHE A 115 -6.12 9.27 -9.90
CA PHE A 115 -5.80 8.16 -9.02
C PHE A 115 -5.51 8.59 -7.59
N GLY A 116 -4.93 9.77 -7.37
CA GLY A 116 -4.51 10.18 -6.03
C GLY A 116 -4.19 11.66 -5.87
N ALA A 117 -3.39 11.96 -4.86
CA ALA A 117 -2.90 13.30 -4.58
C ALA A 117 -1.94 13.79 -5.66
N ARG A 118 -1.86 15.13 -5.82
CA ARG A 118 -0.77 15.77 -6.56
C ARG A 118 0.47 15.84 -5.69
N SER A 119 1.64 15.66 -6.29
CA SER A 119 2.94 15.94 -5.67
C SER A 119 3.46 17.32 -6.07
N TYR A 120 4.40 17.82 -5.28
CA TYR A 120 5.15 19.04 -5.54
C TYR A 120 6.61 18.84 -5.16
N ASP A 121 7.49 19.68 -5.71
CA ASP A 121 8.93 19.61 -5.43
C ASP A 121 9.43 20.89 -4.73
N PHE A 122 10.18 20.70 -3.66
CA PHE A 122 10.98 21.73 -3.02
C PHE A 122 12.27 22.01 -3.81
N LYS A 123 12.65 23.29 -3.89
CA LYS A 123 14.01 23.68 -4.25
C LYS A 123 14.88 23.76 -3.00
N GLY A 124 16.04 23.11 -3.03
CA GLY A 124 17.02 23.18 -1.93
C GLY A 124 16.73 22.29 -0.72
N ALA A 125 15.91 21.24 -0.89
CA ALA A 125 15.67 20.22 0.13
C ALA A 125 16.99 19.65 0.69
N LYS A 126 17.01 19.35 1.98
CA LYS A 126 18.21 18.89 2.72
C LYS A 126 18.22 17.40 3.00
N SER A 127 17.13 16.70 2.68
CA SER A 127 17.00 15.25 2.76
C SER A 127 15.98 14.75 1.74
N ASP A 128 15.84 13.44 1.62
CA ASP A 128 14.72 12.82 0.90
C ASP A 128 13.39 13.28 1.49
N TYR A 129 12.39 13.44 0.62
CA TYR A 129 11.04 13.85 0.98
C TYR A 129 10.04 13.43 -0.10
N VAL A 130 8.75 13.42 0.27
CA VAL A 130 7.65 13.49 -0.70
C VAL A 130 6.70 14.56 -0.20
N LEU A 131 6.42 15.57 -1.02
CA LEU A 131 5.49 16.65 -0.72
C LEU A 131 4.22 16.43 -1.52
N LEU A 132 3.09 16.31 -0.83
CA LEU A 132 1.78 15.97 -1.40
C LEU A 132 0.74 17.03 -1.04
N GLU A 133 -0.27 17.14 -1.91
CA GLU A 133 -1.52 17.83 -1.59
C GLU A 133 -2.21 17.20 -0.37
N ASP A 134 -2.69 18.03 0.57
CA ASP A 134 -3.55 17.54 1.64
C ASP A 134 -4.98 17.30 1.14
N LEU A 135 -5.30 16.03 0.88
CA LEU A 135 -6.61 15.59 0.40
C LEU A 135 -7.74 15.81 1.43
N SER A 136 -7.43 15.99 2.71
CA SER A 136 -8.46 16.23 3.74
C SER A 136 -9.23 17.53 3.49
N LEU A 137 -8.58 18.55 2.92
CA LEU A 137 -9.24 19.80 2.51
C LEU A 137 -10.25 19.60 1.37
N LYS A 138 -10.13 18.51 0.61
CA LYS A 138 -11.09 18.09 -0.42
C LYS A 138 -12.14 17.13 0.12
N GLY A 139 -12.21 16.91 1.44
CA GLY A 139 -13.18 16.03 2.08
C GLY A 139 -12.89 14.54 1.92
N PHE A 140 -11.66 14.17 1.54
CA PHE A 140 -11.22 12.78 1.56
C PHE A 140 -10.89 12.35 2.98
N LYS A 141 -11.26 11.12 3.32
CA LYS A 141 -10.93 10.48 4.60
C LYS A 141 -10.75 8.97 4.44
N ASN A 142 -9.95 8.37 5.29
CA ASN A 142 -9.84 6.91 5.37
C ASN A 142 -11.11 6.30 5.97
N ALA A 143 -11.38 5.04 5.61
CA ALA A 143 -12.38 4.22 6.29
C ALA A 143 -11.80 3.63 7.59
N ASN A 144 -12.67 3.19 8.50
CA ASN A 144 -12.22 2.53 9.73
C ASN A 144 -11.61 1.15 9.43
N ARG A 145 -10.28 1.05 9.47
CA ARG A 145 -9.55 -0.19 9.21
C ARG A 145 -9.92 -1.36 10.13
N LEU A 146 -10.38 -1.07 11.35
CA LEU A 146 -10.73 -2.10 12.34
C LEU A 146 -12.08 -2.78 12.05
N GLU A 147 -12.97 -2.12 11.31
CA GLU A 147 -14.24 -2.70 10.86
C GLU A 147 -14.08 -3.46 9.54
N GLY A 148 -13.06 -3.09 8.75
CA GLY A 148 -12.89 -3.54 7.38
C GLY A 148 -13.90 -2.88 6.43
N LEU A 149 -13.57 -2.89 5.15
CA LEU A 149 -14.42 -2.29 4.12
C LEU A 149 -15.65 -3.17 3.87
N ASP A 150 -16.82 -2.54 3.85
CA ASP A 150 -18.05 -3.17 3.38
C ASP A 150 -18.00 -3.44 1.87
N GLN A 151 -19.05 -4.09 1.35
CA GLN A 151 -19.15 -4.43 -0.06
C GLN A 151 -19.03 -3.19 -0.98
N THR A 152 -19.74 -2.10 -0.68
CA THR A 152 -19.74 -0.90 -1.51
C THR A 152 -18.35 -0.29 -1.59
N HIS A 153 -17.65 -0.16 -0.45
CA HIS A 153 -16.29 0.35 -0.42
C HIS A 153 -15.32 -0.59 -1.17
N THR A 154 -15.47 -1.90 -0.95
CA THR A 154 -14.63 -2.93 -1.60
C THR A 154 -14.75 -2.86 -3.12
N GLU A 155 -15.98 -2.81 -3.64
CA GLU A 155 -16.24 -2.67 -5.08
C GLU A 155 -15.64 -1.37 -5.65
N ARG A 156 -15.77 -0.24 -4.94
CA ARG A 156 -15.21 1.04 -5.39
C ARG A 156 -13.68 1.01 -5.45
N VAL A 157 -13.01 0.35 -4.49
CA VAL A 157 -11.56 0.14 -4.54
C VAL A 157 -11.16 -0.80 -5.67
N LEU A 158 -11.84 -1.94 -5.83
CA LEU A 158 -11.55 -2.89 -6.91
C LEU A 158 -11.73 -2.24 -8.28
N LYS A 159 -12.72 -1.36 -8.44
CA LYS A 159 -12.89 -0.56 -9.66
C LYS A 159 -11.71 0.38 -9.90
N LYS A 160 -11.23 1.09 -8.87
CA LYS A 160 -10.05 1.98 -8.97
C LYS A 160 -8.76 1.19 -9.27
N LEU A 161 -8.56 0.03 -8.63
CA LEU A 161 -7.44 -0.87 -8.92
C LEU A 161 -7.53 -1.43 -10.34
N ALA A 162 -8.72 -1.82 -10.82
CA ALA A 162 -8.90 -2.26 -12.20
C ALA A 162 -8.57 -1.16 -13.22
N GLN A 163 -8.92 0.10 -12.92
CA GLN A 163 -8.55 1.25 -13.74
C GLN A 163 -7.03 1.46 -13.78
N TRP A 164 -6.37 1.36 -12.63
CA TRP A 164 -4.92 1.47 -12.47
C TRP A 164 -4.17 0.36 -13.22
N HIS A 165 -4.62 -0.89 -13.04
CA HIS A 165 -4.06 -2.06 -13.70
C HIS A 165 -4.24 -2.04 -15.22
N ALA A 166 -5.40 -1.57 -15.72
CA ALA A 166 -5.60 -1.41 -17.15
C ALA A 166 -4.66 -0.35 -17.76
N ALA A 167 -4.52 0.82 -17.11
CA ALA A 167 -3.65 1.89 -17.59
C ALA A 167 -2.17 1.49 -17.56
N SER A 168 -1.71 0.83 -16.50
CA SER A 168 -0.32 0.35 -16.42
C SER A 168 0.02 -0.70 -17.48
N ALA A 169 -0.90 -1.64 -17.75
CA ALA A 169 -0.72 -2.63 -18.81
C ALA A 169 -0.63 -1.95 -20.20
N VAL A 170 -1.51 -0.99 -20.48
CA VAL A 170 -1.51 -0.20 -21.74
C VAL A 170 -0.23 0.63 -21.86
N ARG A 171 0.23 1.25 -20.76
CA ARG A 171 1.51 1.97 -20.73
C ARG A 171 2.66 1.06 -21.15
N VAL A 172 2.74 -0.15 -20.60
CA VAL A 172 3.81 -1.09 -20.99
C VAL A 172 3.68 -1.54 -22.44
N ALA A 173 2.46 -1.78 -22.93
CA ALA A 173 2.23 -2.15 -24.33
C ALA A 173 2.61 -1.04 -25.33
N THR A 174 2.63 0.22 -24.90
CA THR A 174 2.89 1.39 -25.76
C THR A 174 4.30 1.96 -25.59
N LYS A 175 4.84 2.01 -24.37
CA LYS A 175 6.15 2.60 -24.04
C LYS A 175 7.23 1.57 -23.70
N GLY A 176 6.89 0.30 -23.57
CA GLY A 176 7.79 -0.75 -23.12
C GLY A 176 7.92 -0.84 -21.60
N SER A 177 8.94 -1.58 -21.15
CA SER A 177 9.14 -1.92 -19.73
C SER A 177 9.27 -0.70 -18.82
N TYR A 178 8.90 -0.89 -17.55
CA TYR A 178 9.23 0.08 -16.51
C TYR A 178 10.72 0.03 -16.15
N PRO A 179 11.26 1.09 -15.52
CA PRO A 179 12.59 1.06 -14.92
C PRO A 179 12.73 -0.06 -13.89
N GLU A 180 13.96 -0.53 -13.67
CA GLU A 180 14.28 -1.66 -12.80
C GLU A 180 13.70 -1.53 -11.38
N MET A 181 13.68 -0.30 -10.84
CA MET A 181 13.13 -0.03 -9.51
C MET A 181 11.65 -0.40 -9.37
N LEU A 182 10.88 -0.30 -10.46
CA LEU A 182 9.46 -0.68 -10.49
C LEU A 182 9.25 -2.15 -10.90
N THR A 183 10.25 -2.85 -11.43
CA THR A 183 10.12 -4.28 -11.80
C THR A 183 10.60 -5.21 -10.69
N MET A 184 11.63 -4.81 -9.94
CA MET A 184 12.16 -5.59 -8.82
C MET A 184 11.38 -5.33 -7.52
N GLY A 185 10.91 -4.10 -7.31
CA GLY A 185 10.19 -3.70 -6.11
C GLY A 185 10.99 -3.96 -4.82
N PHE A 186 10.27 -4.39 -3.77
CA PHE A 186 10.85 -4.67 -2.44
C PHE A 186 11.63 -6.00 -2.35
N PHE A 187 11.43 -6.91 -3.31
CA PHE A 187 11.99 -8.28 -3.31
C PHE A 187 13.30 -8.37 -4.10
N LYS A 188 14.24 -7.47 -3.83
CA LYS A 188 15.59 -7.55 -4.41
C LYS A 188 16.36 -8.73 -3.81
N GLU A 189 17.16 -9.43 -4.62
CA GLU A 189 17.95 -10.59 -4.16
C GLU A 189 18.97 -10.17 -3.09
N GLU A 190 19.52 -8.95 -3.19
CA GLU A 190 20.45 -8.38 -2.23
C GLU A 190 19.80 -8.14 -0.86
N SER A 191 18.48 -7.92 -0.84
CA SER A 191 17.69 -7.73 0.38
C SER A 191 17.22 -9.06 0.99
N LYS A 192 17.35 -10.17 0.26
CA LYS A 192 16.79 -11.47 0.66
C LYS A 192 17.26 -11.96 2.02
N PRO A 193 18.56 -11.89 2.40
CA PRO A 193 18.98 -12.34 3.74
C PRO A 193 18.28 -11.59 4.88
N MET A 194 18.18 -10.26 4.77
CA MET A 194 17.51 -9.41 5.77
C MET A 194 16.01 -9.71 5.83
N MET A 195 15.37 -9.89 4.66
CA MET A 195 13.96 -10.26 4.56
C MET A 195 13.69 -11.63 5.18
N THR A 196 14.59 -12.59 4.97
CA THR A 196 14.53 -13.92 5.58
C THR A 196 14.55 -13.85 7.09
N GLU A 197 15.47 -13.09 7.67
CA GLU A 197 15.56 -12.92 9.12
C GLU A 197 14.29 -12.30 9.71
N MET A 198 13.82 -11.18 9.11
CA MET A 198 12.62 -10.49 9.54
C MET A 198 11.38 -11.40 9.51
N ILE A 199 11.18 -12.11 8.40
CA ILE A 199 10.00 -12.96 8.21
C ILE A 199 10.06 -14.20 9.09
N ASN A 200 11.24 -14.83 9.23
CA ASN A 200 11.42 -15.94 10.17
C ASN A 200 11.12 -15.51 11.60
N GLY A 201 11.57 -14.31 11.99
CA GLY A 201 11.27 -13.72 13.30
C GLY A 201 9.76 -13.53 13.53
N MET A 202 9.04 -12.99 12.54
CA MET A 202 7.58 -12.81 12.60
C MET A 202 6.85 -14.16 12.66
N MET A 203 7.26 -15.12 11.83
CA MET A 203 6.67 -16.46 11.74
C MET A 203 6.88 -17.27 13.01
N ALA A 204 8.07 -17.19 13.63
CA ALA A 204 8.33 -17.85 14.90
C ALA A 204 7.40 -17.34 16.00
N ARG A 205 7.16 -16.02 16.05
CA ARG A 205 6.24 -15.40 17.01
C ARG A 205 4.78 -15.75 16.72
N PHE A 206 4.40 -15.81 15.45
CA PHE A 206 3.09 -16.31 15.04
C PHE A 206 2.89 -17.75 15.56
N LEU A 207 3.84 -18.65 15.31
CA LEU A 207 3.78 -20.04 15.79
C LEU A 207 3.65 -20.17 17.31
N LYS A 208 4.35 -19.32 18.09
CA LYS A 208 4.22 -19.29 19.55
C LYS A 208 2.78 -19.03 20.00
N VAL A 209 2.04 -18.21 19.27
CA VAL A 209 0.68 -17.79 19.65
C VAL A 209 -0.40 -18.67 19.02
N CYS A 210 -0.17 -19.14 17.79
CA CYS A 210 -1.18 -19.78 16.98
C CYS A 210 -1.62 -21.16 17.51
N VAL A 211 -0.78 -21.82 18.33
CA VAL A 211 -1.15 -23.03 19.11
C VAL A 211 -2.31 -22.81 20.09
N THR A 212 -2.64 -21.55 20.39
CA THR A 212 -3.79 -21.19 21.24
C THR A 212 -5.05 -20.91 20.43
N PHE A 213 -5.00 -21.03 19.10
CA PHE A 213 -6.15 -20.81 18.24
C PHE A 213 -6.99 -22.08 18.13
N GLU A 214 -8.30 -21.92 18.10
CA GLU A 214 -9.22 -23.03 17.81
C GLU A 214 -9.01 -23.52 16.37
N GLY A 215 -8.91 -24.84 16.20
CA GLY A 215 -8.70 -25.49 14.91
C GLY A 215 -7.27 -25.39 14.37
N HIS A 216 -6.29 -25.02 15.21
CA HIS A 216 -4.90 -24.90 14.76
C HIS A 216 -4.29 -26.21 14.27
N GLU A 217 -4.76 -27.32 14.82
CA GLU A 217 -4.33 -28.68 14.50
C GLU A 217 -4.53 -29.03 13.02
N GLU A 218 -5.46 -28.36 12.33
CA GLU A 218 -5.73 -28.60 10.91
C GLU A 218 -4.65 -28.07 9.97
N TRP A 219 -3.92 -27.02 10.36
CA TRP A 219 -2.99 -26.29 9.47
C TRP A 219 -1.59 -26.06 10.05
N ILE A 220 -1.36 -26.30 11.34
CA ILE A 220 -0.10 -25.93 12.00
C ILE A 220 1.11 -26.67 11.43
N GLU A 221 0.96 -27.94 11.07
CA GLU A 221 2.07 -28.73 10.51
C GLU A 221 2.45 -28.26 9.10
N GLN A 222 1.47 -27.83 8.30
CA GLN A 222 1.71 -27.23 6.99
C GLN A 222 2.43 -25.90 7.12
N ILE A 223 2.07 -25.05 8.09
CA ILE A 223 2.79 -23.80 8.35
C ILE A 223 4.24 -24.08 8.79
N LYS A 224 4.46 -25.03 9.70
CA LYS A 224 5.81 -25.43 10.13
C LYS A 224 6.65 -25.91 8.95
N ALA A 225 6.05 -26.70 8.05
CA ALA A 225 6.71 -27.18 6.84
C ALA A 225 6.99 -26.04 5.84
N LEU A 226 6.11 -25.04 5.74
CA LEU A 226 6.25 -23.90 4.82
C LEU A 226 7.35 -22.93 5.23
N ILE A 227 7.62 -22.74 6.53
CA ILE A 227 8.57 -21.72 7.03
C ILE A 227 9.93 -21.74 6.29
N PRO A 228 10.63 -22.87 6.16
CA PRO A 228 11.93 -22.92 5.49
C PRO A 228 11.90 -22.49 4.02
N ALA A 229 10.76 -22.68 3.34
CA ALA A 229 10.58 -22.35 1.92
C ALA A 229 9.83 -21.02 1.69
N SER A 230 9.24 -20.44 2.75
CA SER A 230 8.30 -19.31 2.64
C SER A 230 8.89 -18.12 1.89
N ILE A 231 10.13 -17.74 2.20
CA ILE A 231 10.85 -16.67 1.50
C ILE A 231 11.02 -16.98 0.02
N ASP A 232 11.48 -18.18 -0.31
CA ASP A 232 11.70 -18.57 -1.70
C ASP A 232 10.39 -18.56 -2.48
N GLU A 233 9.30 -19.04 -1.89
CA GLU A 233 7.95 -18.95 -2.48
C GLU A 233 7.51 -17.50 -2.70
N MET A 234 7.72 -16.59 -1.74
CA MET A 234 7.43 -15.17 -1.93
C MET A 234 8.29 -14.54 -3.03
N TYR A 235 9.57 -14.91 -3.12
CA TYR A 235 10.47 -14.43 -4.18
C TYR A 235 10.11 -14.99 -5.57
N LYS A 236 9.33 -16.07 -5.69
CA LYS A 236 8.78 -16.49 -7.00
C LYS A 236 7.81 -15.46 -7.56
N MET A 237 7.04 -14.81 -6.70
CA MET A 237 6.15 -13.71 -7.10
C MET A 237 6.91 -12.43 -7.46
N ALA A 238 8.15 -12.31 -6.97
CA ALA A 238 9.03 -11.24 -7.38
C ALA A 238 9.41 -11.35 -8.87
N LYS A 239 9.50 -12.56 -9.41
CA LYS A 239 9.83 -12.80 -10.81
C LYS A 239 8.62 -12.58 -11.70
N ILE A 240 8.80 -11.74 -12.73
CA ILE A 240 7.76 -11.47 -13.74
C ILE A 240 7.61 -12.69 -14.63
N ASP A 241 6.43 -13.30 -14.66
CA ASP A 241 6.10 -14.37 -15.61
C ASP A 241 5.50 -13.75 -16.88
N PRO A 242 6.21 -13.76 -18.03
CA PRO A 242 5.73 -13.13 -19.25
C PRO A 242 4.48 -13.80 -19.84
N GLN A 243 4.10 -15.00 -19.36
CA GLN A 243 2.88 -15.69 -19.78
C GLN A 243 1.64 -15.23 -19.00
N GLU A 244 1.82 -14.50 -17.90
CA GLU A 244 0.73 -13.95 -17.12
C GLU A 244 0.35 -12.53 -17.56
N PHE A 245 -0.85 -12.12 -17.17
CA PHE A 245 -1.25 -10.73 -17.29
C PHE A 245 -0.58 -9.90 -16.19
N ASN A 246 0.43 -9.13 -16.60
CA ASN A 246 1.23 -8.31 -15.70
C ASN A 246 0.80 -6.85 -15.75
N VAL A 247 0.83 -6.21 -14.58
CA VAL A 247 0.40 -4.83 -14.33
C VAL A 247 1.39 -4.19 -13.37
N LEU A 248 1.37 -2.85 -13.27
CA LEU A 248 2.05 -2.18 -12.17
C LEU A 248 1.12 -2.23 -10.95
N ASN A 249 1.44 -3.07 -9.97
CA ASN A 249 0.70 -3.09 -8.71
C ASN A 249 1.03 -1.84 -7.88
N HIS A 250 0.05 -1.35 -7.11
CA HIS A 250 0.26 -0.40 -6.02
C HIS A 250 1.24 -0.96 -5.00
N GLY A 251 1.11 -2.25 -4.67
CA GLY A 251 2.05 -3.00 -3.82
C GLY A 251 1.79 -2.85 -2.32
N ASP A 252 1.16 -1.75 -1.89
CA ASP A 252 0.74 -1.51 -0.50
C ASP A 252 -0.75 -1.09 -0.39
N SER A 253 -1.64 -1.82 -1.06
CA SER A 253 -3.05 -1.43 -1.24
C SER A 253 -3.97 -1.82 -0.06
N TRP A 254 -3.56 -1.53 1.18
CA TRP A 254 -4.41 -1.71 2.37
C TRP A 254 -5.29 -0.47 2.63
N SER A 255 -6.30 -0.60 3.50
CA SER A 255 -7.33 0.43 3.72
C SER A 255 -6.80 1.81 4.15
N ASN A 256 -5.64 1.89 4.81
CA ASN A 256 -5.03 3.17 5.20
C ASN A 256 -4.42 3.94 4.04
N ASN A 257 -4.06 3.23 2.96
CA ASN A 257 -3.54 3.83 1.73
C ASN A 257 -4.65 4.12 0.71
N ILE A 258 -5.90 4.11 1.18
CA ILE A 258 -7.10 4.35 0.37
C ILE A 258 -7.95 5.40 1.07
N MET A 259 -8.19 6.51 0.39
CA MET A 259 -9.03 7.60 0.88
C MET A 259 -10.32 7.70 0.07
N PHE A 260 -11.43 7.95 0.76
CA PHE A 260 -12.76 8.05 0.19
C PHE A 260 -13.29 9.49 0.33
N GLN A 261 -13.88 10.01 -0.74
CA GLN A 261 -14.67 11.23 -0.73
C GLN A 261 -16.15 10.85 -0.81
N TYR A 262 -16.99 11.50 -0.01
CA TYR A 262 -18.43 11.25 0.04
C TYR A 262 -19.21 12.48 -0.41
N ASP A 263 -20.38 12.27 -0.99
CA ASP A 263 -21.34 13.34 -1.22
C ASP A 263 -22.15 13.69 0.05
N ALA A 264 -23.06 14.65 -0.06
CA ALA A 264 -23.90 15.09 1.05
C ALA A 264 -24.84 14.00 1.61
N PHE A 265 -25.04 12.90 0.88
CA PHE A 265 -25.90 11.78 1.30
C PHE A 265 -25.07 10.61 1.86
N GLY A 266 -23.75 10.74 1.94
CA GLY A 266 -22.86 9.68 2.41
C GLY A 266 -22.55 8.63 1.34
N THR A 267 -22.85 8.88 0.06
CA THR A 267 -22.48 7.98 -1.04
C THR A 267 -21.03 8.25 -1.46
N ILE A 268 -20.27 7.17 -1.74
CA ILE A 268 -18.88 7.29 -2.20
C ILE A 268 -18.84 7.97 -3.57
N LYS A 269 -18.33 9.20 -3.59
CA LYS A 269 -18.11 10.00 -4.79
C LYS A 269 -16.81 9.59 -5.47
N GLU A 270 -15.70 9.58 -4.74
CA GLU A 270 -14.38 9.24 -5.28
C GLU A 270 -13.55 8.38 -4.34
N VAL A 271 -12.60 7.65 -4.93
CA VAL A 271 -11.61 6.81 -4.23
C VAL A 271 -10.24 7.16 -4.75
N TYR A 272 -9.36 7.61 -3.86
CA TYR A 272 -7.97 7.92 -4.15
C TYR A 272 -7.05 6.91 -3.47
N LEU A 273 -6.04 6.47 -4.22
CA LEU A 273 -4.93 5.69 -3.72
C LEU A 273 -3.82 6.67 -3.27
N VAL A 274 -3.11 6.33 -2.22
CA VAL A 274 -1.98 7.12 -1.69
C VAL A 274 -0.87 6.18 -1.26
N ASP A 275 0.33 6.74 -1.04
CA ASP A 275 1.53 6.00 -0.62
C ASP A 275 2.04 4.97 -1.65
N TYR A 276 2.68 5.49 -2.69
CA TYR A 276 3.24 4.70 -3.80
C TYR A 276 4.68 4.26 -3.55
N GLN A 277 4.99 3.82 -2.33
CA GLN A 277 6.36 3.53 -1.89
C GLN A 277 6.94 2.20 -2.38
N ILE A 278 6.09 1.19 -2.61
CA ILE A 278 6.53 -0.17 -2.99
C ILE A 278 5.79 -0.74 -4.22
N PRO A 279 5.56 0.05 -5.28
CA PRO A 279 4.94 -0.45 -6.50
C PRO A 279 5.80 -1.55 -7.11
N LYS A 280 5.13 -2.51 -7.76
CA LYS A 280 5.83 -3.58 -8.45
C LYS A 280 5.09 -4.05 -9.68
N TYR A 281 5.79 -4.06 -10.80
CA TYR A 281 5.32 -4.68 -12.03
C TYR A 281 5.35 -6.21 -11.90
N GLY A 282 4.22 -6.84 -12.18
CA GLY A 282 4.05 -8.28 -12.04
C GLY A 282 2.59 -8.70 -12.07
N THR A 283 2.33 -9.89 -11.53
CA THR A 283 0.99 -10.48 -11.47
C THR A 283 -0.02 -9.59 -10.74
N VAL A 284 -1.27 -9.53 -11.23
CA VAL A 284 -2.40 -8.85 -10.55
C VAL A 284 -2.74 -9.48 -9.20
N ALA A 285 -2.29 -10.71 -8.95
CA ALA A 285 -2.55 -11.42 -7.70
C ALA A 285 -2.00 -10.66 -6.48
N GLN A 286 -0.99 -9.80 -6.65
CA GLN A 286 -0.39 -9.03 -5.57
C GLN A 286 -1.39 -8.11 -4.90
N ASP A 287 -1.90 -7.12 -5.61
CA ASP A 287 -2.86 -6.18 -5.03
C ASP A 287 -4.18 -6.87 -4.66
N LEU A 288 -4.61 -7.88 -5.42
CA LEU A 288 -5.86 -8.58 -5.12
C LEU A 288 -5.79 -9.36 -3.79
N LEU A 289 -4.75 -10.17 -3.58
CA LEU A 289 -4.56 -10.89 -2.31
C LEU A 289 -4.29 -9.90 -1.18
N TYR A 290 -3.47 -8.88 -1.42
CA TYR A 290 -3.11 -7.87 -0.42
C TYR A 290 -4.34 -7.13 0.09
N PHE A 291 -5.09 -6.50 -0.81
CA PHE A 291 -6.27 -5.71 -0.47
C PHE A 291 -7.38 -6.56 0.14
N LEU A 292 -7.80 -7.64 -0.55
CA LEU A 292 -8.97 -8.40 -0.13
C LEU A 292 -8.75 -9.08 1.23
N LEU A 293 -7.57 -9.66 1.45
CA LEU A 293 -7.27 -10.39 2.69
C LEU A 293 -6.86 -9.49 3.85
N SER A 294 -6.35 -8.28 3.62
CA SER A 294 -6.05 -7.33 4.71
C SER A 294 -7.25 -6.49 5.10
N SER A 295 -8.02 -5.97 4.13
CA SER A 295 -8.82 -4.76 4.31
C SER A 295 -10.32 -4.96 4.21
N THR A 296 -10.79 -6.08 3.64
CA THR A 296 -12.24 -6.36 3.57
C THR A 296 -12.79 -6.74 4.95
N ARG A 297 -14.04 -6.38 5.22
CA ARG A 297 -14.82 -6.88 6.36
C ARG A 297 -14.85 -8.41 6.39
N LEU A 298 -14.75 -9.02 7.58
CA LEU A 298 -14.64 -10.48 7.76
C LEU A 298 -15.76 -11.27 7.06
N GLU A 299 -17.00 -10.80 7.21
CA GLU A 299 -18.20 -11.49 6.70
C GLU A 299 -18.18 -11.63 5.17
N ASP A 300 -17.55 -10.67 4.49
CA ASP A 300 -17.44 -10.63 3.03
C ASP A 300 -16.11 -11.22 2.53
N LYS A 301 -15.03 -11.09 3.32
CA LYS A 301 -13.66 -11.45 2.96
C LYS A 301 -13.53 -12.84 2.34
N LEU A 302 -14.26 -13.82 2.88
CA LEU A 302 -14.24 -15.20 2.38
C LEU A 302 -15.47 -15.53 1.53
N SER A 303 -16.67 -15.15 2.00
CA SER A 303 -17.94 -15.53 1.36
C SER A 303 -18.15 -14.89 -0.01
N LYS A 304 -17.56 -13.71 -0.23
CA LYS A 304 -17.65 -12.95 -1.49
C LYS A 304 -16.32 -12.88 -2.24
N PHE A 305 -15.29 -13.65 -1.83
CA PHE A 305 -13.97 -13.56 -2.45
C PHE A 305 -14.03 -13.72 -3.98
N ASP A 306 -14.66 -14.81 -4.47
CA ASP A 306 -14.75 -15.06 -5.91
C ASP A 306 -15.68 -14.05 -6.63
N TYR A 307 -16.70 -13.54 -5.94
CA TYR A 307 -17.51 -12.43 -6.44
C TYR A 307 -16.67 -11.18 -6.68
N TYR A 308 -15.82 -10.81 -5.73
CA TYR A 308 -14.92 -9.66 -5.85
C TYR A 308 -13.87 -9.85 -6.96
N ILE A 309 -13.33 -11.06 -7.14
CA ILE A 309 -12.43 -11.36 -8.26
C ILE A 309 -13.14 -11.18 -9.59
N LYS A 310 -14.39 -11.65 -9.71
CA LYS A 310 -15.20 -11.43 -10.91
C LYS A 310 -15.51 -9.95 -11.14
N PHE A 311 -15.92 -9.22 -10.10
CA PHE A 311 -16.22 -7.79 -10.19
C PHE A 311 -14.99 -6.98 -10.67
N TYR A 312 -13.82 -7.27 -10.10
CA TYR A 312 -12.56 -6.70 -10.54
C TYR A 312 -12.25 -7.05 -11.99
N HIS A 313 -12.40 -8.33 -12.38
CA HIS A 313 -12.13 -8.79 -13.75
C HIS A 313 -13.03 -8.08 -14.77
N ASP A 314 -14.33 -8.00 -14.52
CA ASP A 314 -15.27 -7.30 -15.39
C ASP A 314 -14.86 -5.82 -15.57
N SER A 315 -14.52 -5.15 -14.47
CA SER A 315 -14.02 -3.77 -14.48
C SER A 315 -12.70 -3.62 -15.23
N LEU A 316 -11.77 -4.57 -15.08
CA LEU A 316 -10.49 -4.58 -15.77
C LEU A 316 -10.68 -4.71 -17.28
N ILE A 317 -11.55 -5.64 -17.71
CA ILE A 317 -11.86 -5.85 -19.13
C ILE A 317 -12.52 -4.62 -19.75
N GLU A 318 -13.44 -3.97 -19.04
CA GLU A 318 -14.06 -2.71 -19.48
C GLU A 318 -12.98 -1.65 -19.75
N ASN A 319 -12.09 -1.43 -18.79
CA ASN A 319 -11.06 -0.39 -18.89
C ASN A 319 -9.98 -0.71 -19.94
N LEU A 320 -9.57 -1.98 -20.08
CA LEU A 320 -8.65 -2.40 -21.15
C LEU A 320 -9.25 -2.15 -22.55
N LYS A 321 -10.57 -2.31 -22.71
CA LYS A 321 -11.27 -1.99 -23.97
C LYS A 321 -11.35 -0.48 -24.20
N ILE A 322 -11.70 0.29 -23.18
CA ILE A 322 -11.73 1.77 -23.24
C ILE A 322 -10.37 2.32 -23.69
N LEU A 323 -9.29 1.80 -23.10
CA LEU A 323 -7.92 2.21 -23.41
C LEU A 323 -7.33 1.53 -24.66
N LYS A 324 -8.12 0.74 -25.40
CA LYS A 324 -7.72 0.05 -26.64
C LYS A 324 -6.44 -0.80 -26.49
N TYR A 325 -6.38 -1.58 -25.41
CA TYR A 325 -5.26 -2.49 -25.17
C TYR A 325 -5.04 -3.46 -26.34
N THR A 326 -3.78 -3.62 -26.74
CA THR A 326 -3.40 -4.29 -28.01
C THR A 326 -3.03 -5.76 -27.86
N LYS A 327 -2.87 -6.26 -26.62
CA LYS A 327 -2.55 -7.67 -26.35
C LYS A 327 -3.80 -8.46 -25.93
N PRO A 328 -3.75 -9.80 -25.88
CA PRO A 328 -4.87 -10.60 -25.43
C PRO A 328 -5.37 -10.19 -24.04
N LEU A 329 -6.70 -10.15 -23.89
CA LEU A 329 -7.34 -9.82 -22.62
C LEU A 329 -7.23 -10.98 -21.63
N PRO A 330 -6.96 -10.73 -20.33
CA PRO A 330 -6.91 -11.78 -19.34
C PRO A 330 -8.27 -12.44 -19.16
N THR A 331 -8.29 -13.77 -19.03
CA THR A 331 -9.51 -14.50 -18.69
C THR A 331 -9.72 -14.49 -17.18
N LEU A 332 -10.98 -14.63 -16.73
CA LEU A 332 -11.27 -14.81 -15.30
C LEU A 332 -10.53 -16.04 -14.74
N ARG A 333 -10.46 -17.12 -15.53
CA ARG A 333 -9.72 -18.34 -15.18
C ARG A 333 -8.23 -18.08 -14.95
N SER A 334 -7.57 -17.33 -15.82
CA SER A 334 -6.14 -17.02 -15.65
C SER A 334 -5.87 -16.18 -14.39
N ILE A 335 -6.80 -15.29 -14.02
CA ILE A 335 -6.67 -14.54 -12.76
C ILE A 335 -6.82 -15.47 -11.55
N HIS A 336 -7.81 -16.37 -11.55
CA HIS A 336 -7.93 -17.36 -10.47
C HIS A 336 -6.72 -18.29 -10.36
N LEU A 337 -6.16 -18.74 -11.49
CA LEU A 337 -4.94 -19.54 -11.50
C LEU A 337 -3.76 -18.78 -10.87
N ALA A 338 -3.58 -17.50 -11.19
CA ALA A 338 -2.55 -16.66 -10.57
C ALA A 338 -2.76 -16.53 -9.05
N LEU A 339 -3.99 -16.29 -8.60
CA LEU A 339 -4.31 -16.20 -7.17
C LEU A 339 -3.98 -17.49 -6.40
N LEU A 340 -4.20 -18.66 -7.02
CA LEU A 340 -3.84 -19.96 -6.44
C LEU A 340 -2.32 -20.17 -6.46
N LYS A 341 -1.67 -19.90 -7.60
CA LYS A 341 -0.22 -20.04 -7.79
C LYS A 341 0.57 -19.22 -6.76
N TYR A 342 0.10 -18.03 -6.41
CA TYR A 342 0.74 -17.14 -5.45
C TYR A 342 0.06 -17.15 -4.07
N GLY A 343 -0.62 -18.24 -3.70
CA GLY A 343 -1.36 -18.35 -2.43
C GLY A 343 -0.50 -18.11 -1.17
N VAL A 344 0.79 -18.47 -1.19
CA VAL A 344 1.74 -18.21 -0.10
C VAL A 344 1.88 -16.71 0.20
N PHE A 345 1.74 -15.85 -0.81
CA PHE A 345 1.70 -14.40 -0.59
C PHE A 345 0.44 -14.00 0.20
N GLY A 346 -0.72 -14.60 -0.09
CA GLY A 346 -1.92 -14.41 0.71
C GLY A 346 -1.72 -14.83 2.18
N TYR A 347 -1.00 -15.93 2.42
CA TYR A 347 -0.59 -16.34 3.77
C TYR A 347 0.30 -15.28 4.46
N SER A 348 1.28 -14.71 3.75
CA SER A 348 2.14 -13.65 4.28
C SER A 348 1.36 -12.36 4.60
N VAL A 349 0.34 -12.03 3.80
CA VAL A 349 -0.53 -10.86 4.03
C VAL A 349 -1.35 -11.05 5.31
N VAL A 350 -1.92 -12.23 5.53
CA VAL A 350 -2.79 -12.46 6.70
C VAL A 350 -2.00 -12.63 7.98
N THR A 351 -0.77 -13.12 7.92
CA THR A 351 0.09 -13.23 9.12
C THR A 351 0.91 -11.96 9.38
N GLY A 352 1.28 -11.20 8.36
CA GLY A 352 1.97 -9.92 8.49
C GLY A 352 1.01 -8.74 8.54
N VAL A 353 0.59 -8.28 7.37
CA VAL A 353 -0.13 -7.01 7.15
C VAL A 353 -1.43 -6.94 7.95
N MET A 354 -2.28 -7.96 7.85
CA MET A 354 -3.59 -7.99 8.53
C MET A 354 -3.46 -7.88 10.06
N SER A 355 -2.37 -8.40 10.64
CA SER A 355 -2.15 -8.29 12.08
C SER A 355 -1.91 -6.83 12.52
N GLY A 356 -1.23 -6.03 11.69
CA GLY A 356 -1.13 -4.58 11.85
C GLY A 356 -2.44 -3.86 11.57
N VAL A 357 -3.13 -4.21 10.47
CA VAL A 357 -4.43 -3.60 10.08
C VAL A 357 -5.49 -3.72 11.17
N LEU A 358 -5.50 -4.83 11.92
CA LEU A 358 -6.51 -5.10 12.95
C LEU A 358 -6.04 -4.75 14.37
N LEU A 359 -4.83 -4.22 14.54
CA LEU A 359 -4.31 -3.80 15.84
C LEU A 359 -4.96 -2.48 16.30
N ASP A 360 -5.51 -2.47 17.50
CA ASP A 360 -6.05 -1.25 18.12
C ASP A 360 -4.95 -0.16 18.26
N PRO A 361 -5.29 1.14 18.10
CA PRO A 361 -4.31 2.22 18.26
C PRO A 361 -3.58 2.13 19.59
N THR A 362 -2.25 2.19 19.54
CA THR A 362 -1.38 2.12 20.72
C THR A 362 -0.13 2.96 20.48
N GLU A 363 0.37 3.62 21.53
CA GLU A 363 1.63 4.38 21.46
C GLU A 363 2.84 3.47 21.20
N ASN A 364 2.70 2.18 21.47
CA ASN A 364 3.72 1.17 21.19
C ASN A 364 3.74 0.75 19.71
N ALA A 365 2.79 1.20 18.88
CA ALA A 365 2.74 0.92 17.45
C ALA A 365 3.81 1.75 16.71
N SER A 366 5.05 1.28 16.80
CA SER A 366 6.20 1.80 16.08
C SER A 366 6.81 0.69 15.22
N LEU A 367 7.48 1.07 14.13
CA LEU A 367 8.25 0.09 13.35
C LEU A 367 9.34 -0.55 14.18
N GLU A 368 9.98 0.20 15.08
CA GLU A 368 10.98 -0.33 16.01
C GLU A 368 10.43 -1.51 16.82
N ASN A 369 9.21 -1.42 17.34
CA ASN A 369 8.60 -2.54 18.04
C ASN A 369 8.08 -3.61 17.08
N PHE A 370 7.75 -3.26 15.85
CA PHE A 370 7.29 -4.22 14.82
C PHE A 370 8.42 -5.15 14.34
N VAL A 371 9.67 -4.68 14.29
CA VAL A 371 10.83 -5.46 13.80
C VAL A 371 11.92 -5.70 14.83
N GLY A 372 11.87 -5.05 16.00
CA GLY A 372 12.92 -5.12 17.02
C GLY A 372 12.83 -6.38 17.89
N ASP A 373 14.00 -6.83 18.35
CA ASP A 373 14.15 -7.95 19.28
C ASP A 373 14.26 -7.52 20.75
N SER A 374 13.90 -6.26 21.04
CA SER A 374 13.77 -5.80 22.42
C SER A 374 12.60 -6.50 23.10
N ALA A 375 12.60 -6.59 24.44
CA ALA A 375 11.48 -7.15 25.18
C ALA A 375 10.15 -6.41 24.88
N ALA A 376 10.22 -5.10 24.63
CA ALA A 376 9.07 -4.29 24.23
C ALA A 376 8.60 -4.65 22.80
N GLY A 377 9.53 -4.85 21.87
CA GLY A 377 9.24 -5.31 20.51
C GLY A 377 8.61 -6.71 20.50
N GLU A 378 9.18 -7.67 21.24
CA GLU A 378 8.60 -9.00 21.35
C GLU A 378 7.19 -8.98 21.95
N ALA A 379 6.98 -8.22 23.03
CA ALA A 379 5.65 -8.06 23.63
C ALA A 379 4.64 -7.45 22.64
N PHE A 380 5.06 -6.44 21.89
CA PHE A 380 4.23 -5.80 20.86
C PHE A 380 3.89 -6.77 19.70
N GLN A 381 4.87 -7.51 19.20
CA GLN A 381 4.65 -8.49 18.13
C GLN A 381 3.72 -9.64 18.59
N LEU A 382 3.84 -10.08 19.84
CA LEU A 382 2.89 -11.03 20.42
C LEU A 382 1.48 -10.43 20.56
N GLN A 383 1.37 -9.13 20.84
CA GLN A 383 0.08 -8.42 20.90
C GLN A 383 -0.65 -8.45 19.54
N LEU A 384 0.07 -8.35 18.42
CA LEU A 384 -0.52 -8.47 17.07
C LEU A 384 -1.34 -9.75 16.93
N TYR A 385 -0.79 -10.87 17.41
CA TYR A 385 -1.39 -12.20 17.26
C TYR A 385 -2.34 -12.59 18.40
N THR A 386 -2.23 -11.95 19.57
CA THR A 386 -3.16 -12.17 20.69
C THR A 386 -4.41 -11.30 20.59
N ASN A 387 -4.43 -10.28 19.72
CA ASN A 387 -5.59 -9.41 19.52
C ASN A 387 -6.85 -10.23 19.15
N PRO A 388 -7.97 -10.11 19.90
CA PRO A 388 -9.19 -10.87 19.65
C PRO A 388 -9.79 -10.67 18.25
N ARG A 389 -9.70 -9.45 17.69
CA ARG A 389 -10.17 -9.14 16.34
C ARG A 389 -9.34 -9.88 15.31
N TYR A 390 -8.02 -9.81 15.42
CA TYR A 390 -7.12 -10.58 14.54
C TYR A 390 -7.40 -12.08 14.62
N ARG A 391 -7.53 -12.64 15.83
CA ARG A 391 -7.84 -14.06 16.05
C ARG A 391 -9.10 -14.50 15.31
N LYS A 392 -10.19 -13.74 15.44
CA LYS A 392 -11.45 -14.01 14.75
C LYS A 392 -11.28 -14.11 13.23
N HIS A 393 -10.44 -13.26 12.65
CA HIS A 393 -10.17 -13.30 11.21
C HIS A 393 -9.27 -14.48 10.82
N ILE A 394 -8.10 -14.62 11.46
CA ILE A 394 -7.09 -15.60 11.05
C ILE A 394 -7.60 -17.04 11.21
N GLN A 395 -8.41 -17.31 12.23
CA GLN A 395 -9.02 -18.63 12.46
C GLN A 395 -10.00 -19.03 11.36
N ALA A 396 -10.67 -18.07 10.70
CA ALA A 396 -11.50 -18.34 9.53
C ALA A 396 -10.67 -18.47 8.23
N ILE A 397 -9.61 -17.67 8.11
CA ILE A 397 -8.84 -17.56 6.86
C ILE A 397 -7.84 -18.71 6.68
N LEU A 398 -7.21 -19.23 7.74
CA LEU A 398 -6.22 -20.30 7.59
C LEU A 398 -6.78 -21.60 7.02
N PRO A 399 -7.94 -22.12 7.48
CA PRO A 399 -8.59 -23.27 6.83
C PRO A 399 -8.95 -22.96 5.36
N TRP A 400 -9.38 -21.73 5.07
CA TRP A 400 -9.70 -21.31 3.70
C TRP A 400 -8.46 -21.28 2.79
N LEU A 401 -7.30 -20.82 3.30
CA LEU A 401 -6.03 -20.84 2.58
C LEU A 401 -5.53 -22.28 2.38
N LEU A 402 -5.62 -23.11 3.42
CA LEU A 402 -5.28 -24.54 3.36
C LEU A 402 -6.06 -25.25 2.26
N ASN A 403 -7.39 -25.07 2.23
CA ASN A 403 -8.27 -25.70 1.23
C ASN A 403 -8.05 -25.20 -0.22
N ARG A 404 -7.27 -24.13 -0.39
CA ARG A 404 -6.87 -23.61 -1.71
C ARG A 404 -5.42 -23.97 -2.08
N GLY A 405 -4.76 -24.80 -1.28
CA GLY A 405 -3.37 -25.22 -1.48
C GLY A 405 -2.35 -24.12 -1.19
N ALA A 406 -2.75 -23.01 -0.55
CA ALA A 406 -1.88 -21.85 -0.35
C ALA A 406 -0.74 -22.10 0.66
N LEU A 407 -0.82 -23.18 1.44
CA LEU A 407 0.19 -23.60 2.41
C LEU A 407 1.10 -24.73 1.89
N GLU A 408 0.91 -25.15 0.64
CA GLU A 408 1.75 -26.16 -0.01
C GLU A 408 3.03 -25.50 -0.55
N ILE A 409 4.15 -26.22 -0.42
CA ILE A 409 5.42 -25.81 -1.04
C ILE A 409 5.34 -26.25 -2.49
N SER A 410 5.64 -25.35 -3.44
CA SER A 410 5.66 -25.75 -4.84
C SER A 410 6.77 -26.79 -5.03
N ALA A 411 6.51 -27.83 -5.82
CA ALA A 411 7.56 -28.79 -6.20
C ALA A 411 8.78 -28.03 -6.76
N PRO A 412 10.01 -28.43 -6.42
CA PRO A 412 11.20 -27.81 -6.98
C PRO A 412 11.10 -27.91 -8.51
N THR A 413 11.13 -26.76 -9.19
CA THR A 413 11.26 -26.73 -10.65
C THR A 413 12.55 -27.46 -11.00
N SER A 414 12.41 -28.66 -11.57
CA SER A 414 13.49 -29.35 -12.25
C SER A 414 14.09 -28.39 -13.28
N GLN A 415 15.35 -28.00 -13.06
CA GLN A 415 16.12 -27.16 -13.98
C GLN A 415 16.33 -27.85 -15.32
#